data_AF-A0A818X1G8-F1
#
_entry.id   AF-A0A818X1G8-F1
#
_cell.length_a   1.000
_cell.length_b   1.000
_cell.length_c   1.000
_cell.angle_alpha   90.00
_cell.angle_beta   90.00
_cell.angle_gamma   90.00
#
_symmetry.space_group_name_H-M   'P 1'
#
loop_
_entity.id
_entity.type
_entity.pdbx_description
1 polymer ?
#
loop_
_entity_poly.entity_id
_entity_poly.type
_entity_poly.pdbx_seq_one_letter_code
_entity_poly.pdbx_strand_id
1 'polypeptide(L)'
;MKQLYHLLKPLANIYMIILLWSLSILNLYVFYIPLKNYTTSAGLHTLPIVLDQMNYYTSDEGYQALTRLGNDGRNAYRLSNYTDFILPFLLFLSLSLPNLALGKGSRYIISPMIYMISDYIENIAEKYVLEIYPKRNDSIMMLACYSGLIKMIFVCGSLIMNSVSISSNNTRLLDLLLKATRTSNENLHSHHTNIKKTIQVLAQVLDKDNLSVLHYIAYYNNLYICRKLADENCDFNTVGNNGKTIINEDTQSLLIYLFIIKIIS
;
A
#
# COMPACT_ATOMS: atom_id res chain seq x y z
N MET A 1 -7.39 -8.54 20.91
CA MET A 1 -6.40 -8.41 19.82
C MET A 1 -5.68 -9.70 19.43
N LYS A 2 -5.06 -10.48 20.36
CA LYS A 2 -4.35 -11.74 19.99
C LYS A 2 -5.26 -12.77 19.30
N GLN A 3 -6.48 -12.97 19.82
CA GLN A 3 -7.46 -13.87 19.20
C GLN A 3 -7.82 -13.45 17.76
N LEU A 4 -8.12 -12.16 17.56
CA LEU A 4 -8.41 -11.60 16.23
C LEU A 4 -7.23 -11.78 15.25
N TYR A 5 -6.00 -11.60 15.72
CA TYR A 5 -4.80 -11.89 14.92
C TYR A 5 -4.75 -13.36 14.47
N HIS A 6 -4.99 -14.31 15.38
CA HIS A 6 -5.02 -15.73 15.03
C HIS A 6 -6.15 -16.08 14.06
N LEU A 7 -7.29 -15.40 14.15
CA LEU A 7 -8.40 -15.55 13.21
C LEU A 7 -8.08 -15.02 11.81
N LEU A 8 -7.44 -13.85 11.71
CA LEU A 8 -7.17 -13.18 10.43
C LEU A 8 -5.92 -13.71 9.72
N LYS A 9 -4.93 -14.21 10.45
CA LYS A 9 -3.65 -14.66 9.88
C LYS A 9 -3.79 -15.71 8.77
N PRO A 10 -4.66 -16.75 8.88
CA PRO A 10 -4.89 -17.70 7.81
C PRO A 10 -5.43 -17.07 6.51
N LEU A 11 -6.11 -15.94 6.61
CA LEU A 11 -6.67 -15.20 5.46
C LEU A 11 -5.61 -14.31 4.78
N ALA A 12 -4.45 -14.09 5.40
CA ALA A 12 -3.42 -13.17 4.93
C ALA A 12 -2.55 -13.76 3.80
N ASN A 13 -3.20 -14.21 2.73
CA ASN A 13 -2.54 -14.63 1.49
C ASN A 13 -2.75 -13.58 0.38
N ILE A 14 -1.87 -13.59 -0.63
CA ILE A 14 -1.86 -12.58 -1.68
C ILE A 14 -3.16 -12.56 -2.51
N TYR A 15 -3.77 -13.71 -2.77
CA TYR A 15 -5.00 -13.81 -3.55
C TYR A 15 -6.19 -13.18 -2.81
N MET A 16 -6.29 -13.41 -1.50
CA MET A 16 -7.33 -12.82 -0.67
C MET A 16 -7.17 -11.30 -0.57
N ILE A 17 -5.93 -10.81 -0.45
CA ILE A 17 -5.63 -9.38 -0.43
C ILE A 17 -6.07 -8.72 -1.75
N ILE A 18 -5.69 -9.30 -2.89
CA ILE A 18 -6.09 -8.80 -4.21
C ILE A 18 -7.62 -8.82 -4.35
N LEU A 19 -8.28 -9.91 -3.97
CA LEU A 19 -9.74 -10.02 -4.02
C LEU A 19 -10.41 -8.92 -3.21
N LEU A 20 -9.96 -8.67 -1.97
CA LEU A 20 -10.50 -7.62 -1.11
C LEU A 20 -10.28 -6.22 -1.69
N TRP A 21 -9.15 -5.97 -2.34
CA TRP A 21 -8.91 -4.70 -3.04
C TRP A 21 -9.86 -4.54 -4.22
N SER A 22 -10.04 -5.57 -5.03
CA SER A 22 -10.99 -5.55 -6.14
C SER A 22 -12.42 -5.32 -5.66
N LEU A 23 -12.84 -5.99 -4.59
CA LEU A 23 -14.16 -5.80 -3.99
C LEU A 23 -14.33 -4.41 -3.37
N SER A 24 -13.29 -3.84 -2.76
CA SER A 24 -13.33 -2.47 -2.22
C SER A 24 -13.51 -1.44 -3.35
N ILE A 25 -12.76 -1.59 -4.45
CA ILE A 25 -12.88 -0.73 -5.64
C ILE A 25 -14.27 -0.87 -6.28
N LEU A 26 -14.77 -2.09 -6.40
CA LEU A 26 -16.12 -2.34 -6.93
C LEU A 26 -17.19 -1.71 -6.03
N ASN A 27 -17.06 -1.83 -4.71
CA ASN A 27 -17.99 -1.21 -3.77
C ASN A 27 -17.97 0.32 -3.88
N LEU A 28 -16.78 0.95 -3.94
CA LEU A 28 -16.64 2.38 -4.22
C LEU A 28 -17.34 2.78 -5.53
N TYR A 29 -17.18 1.99 -6.59
CA TYR A 29 -17.88 2.24 -7.85
C TYR A 29 -19.40 2.19 -7.69
N VAL A 30 -19.93 1.17 -7.01
CA VAL A 30 -21.37 1.01 -6.75
C VAL A 30 -21.91 2.16 -5.89
N PHE A 31 -21.14 2.61 -4.89
CA PHE A 31 -21.46 3.78 -4.07
C PHE A 31 -21.69 5.04 -4.91
N TYR A 32 -20.88 5.29 -5.93
CA TYR A 32 -21.06 6.49 -6.77
C TYR A 32 -22.24 6.43 -7.74
N ILE A 33 -22.82 5.25 -8.03
CA ILE A 33 -23.87 5.11 -9.05
C ILE A 33 -25.12 5.95 -8.73
N PRO A 34 -25.74 5.87 -7.53
CA PRO A 34 -26.93 6.65 -7.22
C PRO A 34 -26.74 8.16 -7.38
N LEU A 35 -25.63 8.69 -6.86
CA LEU A 35 -25.31 10.12 -6.95
C LEU A 35 -25.04 10.56 -8.39
N LYS A 36 -24.34 9.73 -9.18
CA LYS A 36 -24.10 10.00 -10.60
C LYS A 36 -25.40 10.04 -11.40
N ASN A 37 -26.29 9.09 -11.17
CA ASN A 37 -27.59 9.04 -11.83
C ASN A 37 -28.42 10.29 -11.51
N TYR A 38 -28.42 10.72 -10.23
CA TYR A 38 -29.05 11.96 -9.81
C TYR A 38 -28.44 13.19 -10.50
N THR A 39 -27.10 13.31 -10.53
CA THR A 39 -26.41 14.40 -11.23
C THR A 39 -26.85 14.51 -12.68
N THR A 40 -26.91 13.38 -13.41
CA THR A 40 -27.36 13.35 -14.79
C THR A 40 -28.83 13.74 -14.92
N SER A 41 -29.72 13.19 -14.10
CA SER A 41 -31.17 13.51 -14.17
C SER A 41 -31.49 14.95 -13.80
N ALA A 42 -30.72 15.56 -12.91
CA ALA A 42 -30.88 16.94 -12.47
C ALA A 42 -30.20 17.96 -13.41
N GLY A 43 -29.54 17.51 -14.49
CA GLY A 43 -28.80 18.38 -15.41
C GLY A 43 -27.59 19.07 -14.77
N LEU A 44 -27.03 18.48 -13.70
CA LEU A 44 -25.88 19.03 -13.00
C LEU A 44 -24.57 18.63 -13.71
N HIS A 45 -23.63 19.55 -13.80
CA HIS A 45 -22.32 19.29 -14.41
C HIS A 45 -21.32 18.63 -13.44
N THR A 46 -21.58 18.70 -12.14
CA THR A 46 -20.72 18.15 -11.08
C THR A 46 -21.52 17.27 -10.14
N LEU A 47 -20.84 16.30 -9.51
CA LEU A 47 -21.44 15.53 -8.42
C LEU A 47 -21.82 16.49 -7.28
N PRO A 48 -23.02 16.34 -6.68
CA PRO A 48 -23.38 17.15 -5.55
C PRO A 48 -22.49 16.81 -4.36
N ILE A 49 -22.20 17.82 -3.54
CA ILE A 49 -21.46 17.65 -2.29
C ILE A 49 -22.39 16.99 -1.27
N VAL A 50 -22.00 15.81 -0.79
CA VAL A 50 -22.64 15.08 0.32
C VAL A 50 -21.80 15.18 1.60
N LEU A 51 -22.33 14.75 2.74
CA LEU A 51 -21.66 14.94 4.03
C LEU A 51 -20.31 14.19 4.08
N ASP A 52 -20.26 12.94 3.60
CA ASP A 52 -19.04 12.14 3.47
C ASP A 52 -17.89 12.79 2.67
N GLN A 53 -18.21 13.76 1.80
CA GLN A 53 -17.22 14.46 0.97
C GLN A 53 -16.68 15.74 1.62
N MET A 54 -17.27 16.16 2.73
CA MET A 54 -16.86 17.34 3.47
C MET A 54 -15.82 16.94 4.52
N ASN A 55 -14.60 17.46 4.40
CA ASN A 55 -13.52 17.16 5.36
C ASN A 55 -13.87 17.53 6.81
N TYR A 56 -14.64 18.59 7.00
CA TYR A 56 -15.18 19.04 8.27
C TYR A 56 -16.39 19.93 7.99
N TYR A 57 -17.37 19.92 8.89
CA TYR A 57 -18.52 20.80 8.81
C TYR A 57 -19.17 21.02 10.17
N THR A 58 -19.75 22.19 10.35
CA THR A 58 -20.69 22.49 11.43
C THR A 58 -22.07 21.89 11.13
N SER A 59 -22.92 21.77 12.16
CA SER A 59 -24.28 21.25 11.94
C SER A 59 -25.07 22.06 10.90
N ASP A 60 -24.95 23.39 10.94
CA ASP A 60 -25.63 24.27 9.97
C ASP A 60 -25.16 24.03 8.53
N GLU A 61 -23.84 23.89 8.31
CA GLU A 61 -23.28 23.57 7.00
C GLU A 61 -23.76 22.19 6.51
N GLY A 62 -23.81 21.20 7.40
CA GLY A 62 -24.33 19.86 7.08
C GLY A 62 -25.80 19.90 6.66
N TYR A 63 -26.67 20.58 7.41
CA TYR A 63 -28.08 20.74 7.01
C TYR A 63 -28.23 21.59 5.76
N GLN A 64 -27.37 22.57 5.53
CA GLN A 64 -27.36 23.36 4.30
C GLN A 64 -26.98 22.49 3.09
N ALA A 65 -26.00 21.58 3.22
CA ALA A 65 -25.66 20.60 2.19
C ALA A 65 -26.86 19.70 1.87
N LEU A 66 -27.52 19.14 2.90
CA LEU A 66 -28.73 18.33 2.72
C LEU A 66 -29.89 19.10 2.10
N THR A 67 -30.01 20.41 2.37
CA THR A 67 -31.02 21.27 1.78
C THR A 67 -30.76 21.48 0.29
N ARG A 68 -29.50 21.74 -0.11
CA ARG A 68 -29.09 21.92 -1.51
C ARG A 68 -29.31 20.66 -2.36
N LEU A 69 -29.25 19.47 -1.77
CA LEU A 69 -29.53 18.21 -2.46
C LEU A 69 -30.99 18.09 -2.94
N GLY A 70 -31.93 18.83 -2.35
CA GLY A 70 -33.35 18.61 -2.61
C GLY A 70 -33.82 17.21 -2.22
N ASN A 71 -35.07 16.86 -2.55
CA ASN A 71 -35.62 15.55 -2.18
C ASN A 71 -34.93 14.40 -2.92
N ASP A 72 -34.72 14.56 -4.23
CA ASP A 72 -34.17 13.51 -5.08
C ASP A 72 -32.68 13.27 -4.82
N GLY A 73 -31.90 14.32 -4.58
CA GLY A 73 -30.49 14.18 -4.21
C GLY A 73 -30.33 13.51 -2.84
N ARG A 74 -31.21 13.79 -1.87
CA ARG A 74 -31.23 13.07 -0.58
C ARG A 74 -31.63 11.60 -0.76
N ASN A 75 -32.58 11.28 -1.65
CA ASN A 75 -32.92 9.89 -1.96
C ASN A 75 -31.72 9.13 -2.57
N ALA A 76 -31.03 9.74 -3.54
CA ALA A 76 -29.82 9.19 -4.12
C ALA A 76 -28.72 9.00 -3.06
N TYR A 77 -28.56 9.97 -2.16
CA TYR A 77 -27.59 9.87 -1.07
C TYR A 77 -27.94 8.74 -0.08
N ARG A 78 -29.21 8.56 0.30
CA ARG A 78 -29.61 7.40 1.12
C ARG A 78 -29.22 6.06 0.47
N LEU A 79 -29.46 5.92 -0.84
CA LEU A 79 -29.08 4.71 -1.59
C LEU A 79 -27.55 4.51 -1.61
N SER A 80 -26.79 5.59 -1.79
CA SER A 80 -25.32 5.60 -1.70
C SER A 80 -24.87 5.09 -0.33
N ASN A 81 -25.38 5.69 0.74
CA ASN A 81 -25.04 5.37 2.12
C ASN A 81 -25.35 3.90 2.48
N TYR A 82 -26.44 3.31 1.95
CA TYR A 82 -26.72 1.87 2.12
C TYR A 82 -25.63 0.96 1.55
N THR A 83 -25.06 1.32 0.41
CA THR A 83 -24.00 0.52 -0.22
C THR A 83 -22.66 0.66 0.50
N ASP A 84 -22.49 1.77 1.24
CA ASP A 84 -21.26 2.05 1.98
C ASP A 84 -21.11 1.19 3.23
N PHE A 85 -22.19 0.60 3.78
CA PHE A 85 -22.09 -0.30 4.96
C PHE A 85 -21.18 -1.53 4.78
N ILE A 86 -20.87 -1.91 3.54
CA ILE A 86 -19.95 -3.02 3.25
C ILE A 86 -18.49 -2.55 3.23
N LEU A 87 -18.25 -1.29 2.85
CA LEU A 87 -16.92 -0.74 2.63
C LEU A 87 -16.03 -0.76 3.89
N PRO A 88 -16.49 -0.39 5.10
CA PRO A 88 -15.67 -0.38 6.31
C PRO A 88 -15.01 -1.72 6.59
N PHE A 89 -15.79 -2.80 6.42
CA PHE A 89 -15.31 -4.15 6.66
C PHE A 89 -14.31 -4.60 5.59
N LEU A 90 -14.59 -4.30 4.31
CA LEU A 90 -13.66 -4.60 3.22
C LEU A 90 -12.34 -3.85 3.40
N LEU A 91 -12.40 -2.56 3.73
CA LEU A 91 -11.22 -1.73 3.97
C LEU A 91 -10.46 -2.12 5.24
N PHE A 92 -11.16 -2.53 6.30
CA PHE A 92 -10.54 -3.12 7.48
C PHE A 92 -9.66 -4.33 7.12
N LEU A 93 -10.22 -5.28 6.39
CA LEU A 93 -9.49 -6.48 5.99
C LEU A 93 -8.36 -6.12 5.02
N SER A 94 -8.64 -5.27 4.03
CA SER A 94 -7.67 -4.88 3.02
C SER A 94 -6.45 -4.15 3.57
N LEU A 95 -6.62 -3.38 4.65
CA LEU A 95 -5.55 -2.67 5.33
C LEU A 95 -4.84 -3.54 6.37
N SER A 96 -5.53 -4.50 6.97
CA SER A 96 -4.97 -5.39 8.00
C SER A 96 -4.14 -6.54 7.41
N LEU A 97 -4.68 -7.25 6.42
CA LEU A 97 -4.09 -8.50 5.91
C LEU A 97 -2.69 -8.34 5.30
N PRO A 98 -2.34 -7.27 4.57
CA PRO A 98 -0.98 -7.09 4.06
C PRO A 98 0.08 -7.08 5.16
N ASN A 99 -0.16 -6.39 6.27
CA ASN A 99 0.76 -6.39 7.42
C ASN A 99 0.89 -7.79 8.03
N LEU A 100 -0.22 -8.54 8.13
CA LEU A 100 -0.20 -9.89 8.68
C LEU A 100 0.55 -10.88 7.77
N ALA A 101 0.39 -10.73 6.45
CA ALA A 101 1.11 -11.52 5.45
C ALA A 101 2.63 -11.29 5.55
N LEU A 102 3.04 -10.05 5.88
CA LEU A 102 4.43 -9.67 6.17
C LEU A 102 4.91 -10.09 7.57
N GLY A 103 4.14 -10.90 8.29
CA GLY A 103 4.49 -11.41 9.62
C GLY A 103 4.47 -10.35 10.72
N LYS A 104 3.85 -9.19 10.50
CA LYS A 104 3.73 -8.15 11.52
C LYS A 104 2.75 -8.58 12.62
N GLY A 105 2.95 -8.07 13.83
CA GLY A 105 2.16 -8.43 15.01
C GLY A 105 0.75 -7.84 15.02
N SER A 106 -0.07 -8.24 16.02
CA SER A 106 -1.48 -7.84 16.14
C SER A 106 -1.75 -6.34 16.26
N ARG A 107 -0.72 -5.52 16.58
CA ARG A 107 -0.86 -4.06 16.69
C ARG A 107 -1.25 -3.40 15.36
N TYR A 108 -0.90 -4.00 14.23
CA TYR A 108 -1.22 -3.48 12.89
C TYR A 108 -2.70 -3.64 12.51
N ILE A 109 -3.48 -4.36 13.34
CA ILE A 109 -4.93 -4.51 13.17
C ILE A 109 -5.70 -3.35 13.85
N ILE A 110 -5.09 -2.68 14.83
CA ILE A 110 -5.79 -1.69 15.68
C ILE A 110 -6.24 -0.50 14.85
N SER A 111 -5.37 0.10 14.04
CA SER A 111 -5.71 1.29 13.24
C SER A 111 -6.80 1.00 12.20
N PRO A 112 -6.71 -0.07 11.37
CA PRO A 112 -7.81 -0.44 10.48
C PRO A 112 -9.14 -0.73 11.21
N MET A 113 -9.07 -1.30 12.42
CA MET A 113 -10.27 -1.61 13.20
C MET A 113 -10.94 -0.33 13.74
N ILE A 114 -10.17 0.65 14.21
CA ILE A 114 -10.73 1.94 14.64
C ILE A 114 -11.34 2.67 13.44
N TYR A 115 -10.66 2.67 12.29
CA TYR A 115 -11.22 3.17 11.02
C TYR A 115 -12.61 2.56 10.74
N MET A 116 -12.73 1.23 10.76
CA MET A 116 -14.00 0.55 10.49
C MET A 116 -15.11 0.93 11.47
N ILE A 117 -14.79 1.00 12.76
CA ILE A 117 -15.76 1.39 13.79
C ILE A 117 -16.22 2.83 13.56
N SER A 118 -15.29 3.76 13.32
CA SER A 118 -15.62 5.17 13.08
C SER A 118 -16.46 5.36 11.82
N ASP A 119 -16.13 4.63 10.75
CA ASP A 119 -16.87 4.68 9.50
C ASP A 119 -18.31 4.14 9.67
N TYR A 120 -18.49 3.05 10.42
CA TYR A 120 -19.83 2.58 10.76
C TYR A 120 -20.64 3.59 11.59
N ILE A 121 -20.02 4.28 12.54
CA ILE A 121 -20.70 5.29 13.36
C ILE A 121 -21.14 6.48 12.49
N GLU A 122 -20.26 6.95 11.60
CA GLU A 122 -20.57 8.00 10.62
C GLU A 122 -21.74 7.60 9.73
N ASN A 123 -21.65 6.43 9.08
CA ASN A 123 -22.68 5.92 8.19
C ASN A 123 -24.06 5.77 8.88
N ILE A 124 -24.09 5.28 10.12
CA ILE A 124 -25.32 5.20 10.92
C ILE A 124 -25.86 6.60 11.26
N ALA A 125 -24.99 7.52 11.66
CA ALA A 125 -25.37 8.89 12.02
C ALA A 125 -25.93 9.66 10.82
N GLU A 126 -25.29 9.56 9.65
CA GLU A 126 -25.75 10.16 8.41
C GLU A 126 -27.10 9.58 7.97
N LYS A 127 -27.25 8.26 7.99
CA LYS A 127 -28.52 7.60 7.70
C LYS A 127 -29.63 8.15 8.59
N TYR A 128 -29.38 8.24 9.91
CA TYR A 128 -30.36 8.77 10.85
C TYR A 128 -30.75 10.21 10.51
N VAL A 129 -29.77 11.09 10.26
CA VAL A 129 -30.01 12.49 9.86
C VAL A 129 -30.81 12.57 8.57
N LEU A 130 -30.48 11.75 7.57
CA LEU A 130 -31.20 11.69 6.29
C LEU A 130 -32.65 11.22 6.46
N GLU A 131 -32.95 10.34 7.41
CA GLU A 131 -34.29 9.83 7.70
C GLU A 131 -35.17 10.88 8.40
N ILE A 132 -34.62 11.64 9.34
CA ILE A 132 -35.40 12.63 10.12
C ILE A 132 -35.55 13.98 9.42
N TYR A 133 -34.72 14.29 8.41
CA TYR A 133 -34.75 15.55 7.68
C TYR A 133 -36.17 15.85 7.13
N PRO A 134 -36.73 17.06 7.32
CA PRO A 134 -36.05 18.32 7.68
C PRO A 134 -35.91 18.58 9.19
N LYS A 135 -36.32 17.65 10.06
CA LYS A 135 -36.09 17.81 11.51
C LYS A 135 -34.59 17.78 11.77
N ARG A 136 -34.13 18.70 12.62
CA ARG A 136 -32.72 18.81 13.00
C ARG A 136 -32.43 18.05 14.28
N ASN A 137 -31.31 17.36 14.29
CA ASN A 137 -30.59 16.87 15.45
C ASN A 137 -29.10 17.21 15.27
N ASP A 138 -28.66 18.30 15.92
CA ASP A 138 -27.31 18.81 15.75
C ASP A 138 -26.24 17.90 16.37
N SER A 139 -26.58 17.20 17.45
CA SER A 139 -25.67 16.27 18.12
C SER A 139 -25.31 15.08 17.22
N ILE A 140 -26.29 14.51 16.52
CA ILE A 140 -26.03 13.39 15.58
C ILE A 140 -25.29 13.87 14.33
N MET A 141 -25.60 15.07 13.83
CA MET A 141 -24.86 15.68 12.72
C MET A 141 -23.38 15.88 13.06
N MET A 142 -23.09 16.39 14.27
CA MET A 142 -21.71 16.52 14.75
C MET A 142 -21.04 15.17 15.00
N LEU A 143 -21.78 14.16 15.46
CA LEU A 143 -21.27 12.80 15.61
C LEU A 143 -20.81 12.22 14.27
N ALA A 144 -21.57 12.43 13.18
CA ALA A 144 -21.16 12.05 11.83
C ALA A 144 -19.85 12.74 11.44
N CYS A 145 -19.77 14.07 11.58
CA CYS A 145 -18.57 14.85 11.25
C CYS A 145 -17.32 14.36 12.02
N TYR A 146 -17.42 14.20 13.34
CA TYR A 146 -16.27 13.76 14.14
C TYR A 146 -15.87 12.32 13.84
N SER A 147 -16.83 11.45 13.55
CA SER A 147 -16.56 10.07 13.15
C SER A 147 -15.85 10.02 11.81
N GLY A 148 -16.25 10.84 10.84
CA GLY A 148 -15.55 11.00 9.56
C GLY A 148 -14.11 11.51 9.71
N LEU A 149 -13.87 12.47 10.61
CA LEU A 149 -12.50 12.92 10.93
C LEU A 149 -11.64 11.79 11.52
N ILE A 150 -12.17 11.06 12.50
CA ILE A 150 -11.48 9.92 13.11
C ILE A 150 -11.17 8.86 12.05
N LYS A 151 -12.15 8.52 11.21
CA LYS A 151 -12.01 7.61 10.06
C LYS A 151 -10.82 8.01 9.20
N MET A 152 -10.74 9.28 8.80
CA MET A 152 -9.68 9.77 7.92
C MET A 152 -8.29 9.71 8.57
N ILE A 153 -8.18 9.98 9.88
CA ILE A 153 -6.90 9.84 10.60
C ILE A 153 -6.44 8.38 10.58
N PHE A 154 -7.34 7.44 10.89
CA PHE A 154 -6.99 6.03 11.03
C PHE A 154 -6.83 5.29 9.70
N VAL A 155 -7.51 5.71 8.61
CA VAL A 155 -7.22 5.18 7.27
C VAL A 155 -5.84 5.62 6.79
N CYS A 156 -5.49 6.91 6.95
CA CYS A 156 -4.17 7.44 6.61
C CYS A 156 -3.06 6.77 7.43
N GLY A 157 -3.26 6.62 8.74
CA GLY A 157 -2.32 5.89 9.61
C GLY A 157 -2.12 4.44 9.17
N SER A 158 -3.18 3.75 8.75
CA SER A 158 -3.10 2.37 8.25
C SER A 158 -2.32 2.28 6.93
N LEU A 159 -2.54 3.21 6.01
CA LEU A 159 -1.79 3.29 4.75
C LEU A 159 -0.30 3.55 4.99
N ILE A 160 0.04 4.48 5.89
CA ILE A 160 1.44 4.76 6.26
C ILE A 160 2.09 3.50 6.85
N MET A 161 1.41 2.82 7.77
CA MET A 161 1.93 1.58 8.35
C MET A 161 2.16 0.48 7.30
N ASN A 162 1.26 0.32 6.34
CA ASN A 162 1.44 -0.60 5.21
C ASN A 162 2.68 -0.24 4.39
N SER A 163 2.83 1.02 4.01
CA SER A 163 3.99 1.51 3.23
C SER A 163 5.32 1.27 3.96
N VAL A 164 5.38 1.57 5.27
CA VAL A 164 6.56 1.32 6.10
C VAL A 164 6.84 -0.18 6.23
N SER A 165 5.82 -1.01 6.42
CA SER A 165 5.96 -2.46 6.49
C SER A 165 6.54 -3.04 5.21
N ILE A 166 6.04 -2.63 4.04
CA ILE A 166 6.52 -3.07 2.73
C ILE A 166 7.99 -2.64 2.55
N SER A 167 8.30 -1.37 2.82
CA SER A 167 9.67 -0.84 2.72
C SER A 167 10.66 -1.62 3.60
N SER A 168 10.29 -1.85 4.87
CA SER A 168 11.14 -2.58 5.83
C SER A 168 11.43 -4.02 5.41
N ASN A 169 10.47 -4.68 4.74
CA ASN A 169 10.64 -6.05 4.29
C ASN A 169 11.57 -6.13 3.08
N ASN A 170 11.50 -5.17 2.17
CA ASN A 170 12.41 -5.09 1.02
C ASN A 170 13.86 -4.89 1.47
N THR A 171 14.11 -4.03 2.46
CA THR A 171 15.46 -3.85 3.03
C THR A 171 15.98 -5.14 3.69
N ARG A 172 15.11 -5.89 4.38
CA ARG A 172 15.48 -7.16 5.00
C ARG A 172 15.78 -8.25 3.97
N LEU A 173 15.01 -8.32 2.89
CA LEU A 173 15.28 -9.25 1.78
C LEU A 173 16.66 -8.94 1.19
N LEU A 174 16.97 -7.67 0.96
CA LEU A 174 18.27 -7.25 0.47
C LEU A 174 19.40 -7.63 1.44
N ASP A 175 19.25 -7.38 2.74
CA ASP A 175 20.25 -7.78 3.76
C ASP A 175 20.45 -9.30 3.83
N LEU A 176 19.37 -10.09 3.74
CA LEU A 176 19.45 -11.55 3.71
C LEU A 176 20.14 -12.06 2.44
N LEU A 177 19.88 -11.42 1.30
CA LEU A 177 20.57 -11.73 0.05
C LEU A 177 22.07 -11.37 0.15
N LEU A 178 22.41 -10.22 0.74
CA LEU A 178 23.80 -9.81 0.97
C LEU A 178 24.52 -10.71 2.00
N LYS A 179 23.82 -11.22 3.00
CA LYS A 179 24.38 -12.20 3.95
C LYS A 179 24.58 -13.56 3.30
N ALA A 180 23.59 -14.05 2.55
CA ALA A 180 23.69 -15.32 1.83
C ALA A 180 24.87 -15.31 0.85
N THR A 181 25.08 -14.19 0.13
CA THR A 181 26.26 -14.05 -0.73
C THR A 181 27.57 -14.06 0.06
N ARG A 182 27.63 -13.42 1.23
CA ARG A 182 28.81 -13.45 2.12
C ARG A 182 29.12 -14.85 2.67
N THR A 183 28.13 -15.59 3.18
CA THR A 183 28.33 -16.93 3.75
C THR A 183 28.60 -17.98 2.67
N SER A 184 28.05 -17.82 1.47
CA SER A 184 28.39 -18.70 0.34
C SER A 184 29.88 -18.61 -0.03
N ASN A 185 30.49 -17.43 0.15
CA ASN A 185 31.93 -17.21 -0.05
C ASN A 185 32.81 -18.05 0.91
N GLU A 186 32.33 -18.29 2.13
CA GLU A 186 33.08 -19.03 3.16
C GLU A 186 33.01 -20.56 2.96
N ASN A 187 32.02 -21.08 2.21
CA ASN A 187 31.79 -22.51 1.98
C ASN A 187 32.04 -22.98 0.54
N LEU A 188 32.73 -22.18 -0.28
CA LEU A 188 32.72 -22.30 -1.74
C LEU A 188 33.59 -23.41 -2.36
N HIS A 189 34.06 -24.40 -1.58
CA HIS A 189 34.81 -25.54 -2.13
C HIS A 189 33.94 -26.74 -2.59
N SER A 190 32.63 -26.81 -2.31
CA SER A 190 31.82 -28.00 -2.71
C SER A 190 30.51 -27.77 -3.49
N HIS A 191 30.04 -26.53 -3.71
CA HIS A 191 28.69 -26.26 -4.28
C HIS A 191 28.66 -25.29 -5.48
N HIS A 192 29.53 -25.50 -6.47
CA HIS A 192 29.70 -24.60 -7.62
C HIS A 192 28.47 -24.48 -8.56
N THR A 193 27.65 -25.54 -8.73
CA THR A 193 26.64 -25.57 -9.82
C THR A 193 25.33 -24.83 -9.51
N ASN A 194 24.86 -24.85 -8.25
CA ASN A 194 23.60 -24.18 -7.86
C ASN A 194 23.78 -22.67 -7.62
N ILE A 195 24.99 -22.26 -7.24
CA ILE A 195 25.36 -20.86 -7.04
C ILE A 195 25.30 -20.09 -8.37
N LYS A 196 25.75 -20.71 -9.48
CA LYS A 196 25.76 -20.13 -10.83
C LYS A 196 24.37 -19.62 -11.27
N LYS A 197 23.36 -20.49 -11.23
CA LYS A 197 21.98 -20.13 -11.63
C LYS A 197 21.39 -19.04 -10.73
N THR A 198 21.66 -19.13 -9.43
CA THR A 198 21.14 -18.16 -8.45
C THR A 198 21.74 -16.77 -8.69
N ILE A 199 23.05 -16.72 -8.97
CA ILE A 199 23.78 -15.47 -9.25
C ILE A 199 23.26 -14.81 -10.53
N GLN A 200 23.05 -15.56 -11.62
CA GLN A 200 22.52 -15.01 -12.87
C GLN A 200 21.11 -14.42 -12.70
N VAL A 201 20.23 -15.11 -11.97
CA VAL A 201 18.87 -14.62 -11.69
C VAL A 201 18.92 -13.35 -10.82
N LEU A 202 19.79 -13.31 -9.80
CA LEU A 202 19.91 -12.16 -8.91
C LEU A 202 20.53 -10.93 -9.58
N ALA A 203 21.45 -11.11 -10.53
CA ALA A 203 22.08 -10.01 -11.25
C ALA A 203 21.10 -9.18 -12.08
N GLN A 204 19.93 -9.74 -12.43
CA GLN A 204 18.88 -9.09 -13.22
C GLN A 204 17.82 -8.38 -12.37
N VAL A 205 17.81 -8.59 -11.04
CA VAL A 205 16.85 -7.93 -10.16
C VAL A 205 17.33 -6.53 -9.84
N LEU A 206 16.53 -5.54 -10.21
CA LEU A 206 16.77 -4.12 -9.96
C LEU A 206 15.93 -3.65 -8.77
N ASP A 207 16.48 -2.77 -7.96
CA ASP A 207 15.72 -2.09 -6.91
C ASP A 207 14.98 -0.84 -7.43
N LYS A 208 14.37 -0.09 -6.50
CA LYS A 208 13.63 1.15 -6.81
C LYS A 208 14.49 2.26 -7.44
N ASP A 209 15.80 2.21 -7.22
CA ASP A 209 16.78 3.17 -7.74
C ASP A 209 17.42 2.62 -9.04
N ASN A 210 16.83 1.55 -9.61
CA ASN A 210 17.34 0.81 -10.77
C ASN A 210 18.73 0.21 -10.54
N LEU A 211 19.10 -0.01 -9.27
CA LEU A 211 20.37 -0.61 -8.89
C LEU A 211 20.20 -2.12 -8.82
N SER A 212 20.98 -2.83 -9.63
CA SER A 212 21.12 -4.28 -9.54
C SER A 212 21.91 -4.71 -8.31
N VAL A 213 21.82 -5.99 -7.95
CA VAL A 213 22.69 -6.63 -6.95
C VAL A 213 24.19 -6.36 -7.22
N LEU A 214 24.59 -6.18 -8.49
CA LEU A 214 25.96 -5.83 -8.88
C LEU A 214 26.41 -4.47 -8.36
N HIS A 215 25.53 -3.46 -8.33
CA HIS A 215 25.87 -2.13 -7.82
C HIS A 215 26.27 -2.21 -6.34
N TYR A 216 25.54 -3.02 -5.57
CA TYR A 216 25.83 -3.25 -4.16
C TYR A 216 27.12 -4.04 -3.97
N ILE A 217 27.34 -5.10 -4.75
CA ILE A 217 28.57 -5.90 -4.68
C ILE A 217 29.81 -5.06 -5.00
N ALA A 218 29.73 -4.18 -6.00
CA ALA A 218 30.80 -3.27 -6.38
C ALA A 218 31.06 -2.24 -5.26
N TYR A 219 30.01 -1.64 -4.70
CA TYR A 219 30.10 -0.69 -3.59
C TYR A 219 30.82 -1.28 -2.36
N TYR A 220 30.59 -2.56 -2.04
CA TYR A 220 31.25 -3.25 -0.93
C TYR A 220 32.63 -3.86 -1.29
N ASN A 221 33.15 -3.62 -2.49
CA ASN A 221 34.45 -4.06 -2.97
C ASN A 221 34.72 -5.58 -2.78
N ASN A 222 33.69 -6.41 -3.00
CA ASN A 222 33.83 -7.87 -2.87
C ASN A 222 34.39 -8.48 -4.17
N LEU A 223 35.72 -8.35 -4.34
CA LEU A 223 36.47 -8.75 -5.55
C LEU A 223 36.22 -10.20 -5.99
N TYR A 224 36.05 -11.12 -5.03
CA TYR A 224 35.80 -12.52 -5.32
C TYR A 224 34.47 -12.73 -6.07
N ILE A 225 33.41 -12.10 -5.59
CA ILE A 225 32.08 -12.20 -6.21
C ILE A 225 32.06 -11.45 -7.54
N CYS A 226 32.75 -10.30 -7.64
CA CYS A 226 32.88 -9.55 -8.90
C CYS A 226 33.55 -10.39 -9.99
N ARG A 227 34.63 -11.11 -9.64
CA ARG A 227 35.31 -12.02 -10.57
C ARG A 227 34.38 -13.12 -11.08
N LYS A 228 33.69 -13.79 -10.16
CA LYS A 228 32.69 -14.81 -10.53
C LYS A 228 31.58 -14.26 -11.41
N LEU A 229 31.10 -13.05 -11.16
CA LEU A 229 30.06 -12.42 -11.98
C LEU A 229 30.55 -12.04 -13.37
N ALA A 230 31.82 -11.62 -13.49
CA ALA A 230 32.46 -11.35 -14.77
C ALA A 230 32.65 -12.62 -15.60
N ASP A 231 33.07 -13.72 -14.96
CA ASP A 231 33.22 -15.04 -15.60
C ASP A 231 31.87 -15.59 -16.13
N GLU A 232 30.75 -15.07 -15.62
CA GLU A 232 29.37 -15.48 -15.93
C GLU A 232 28.65 -14.59 -16.95
N ASN A 233 29.37 -13.69 -17.63
CA ASN A 233 28.83 -12.74 -18.62
C ASN A 233 27.68 -11.87 -18.08
N CYS A 234 27.73 -11.48 -16.80
CA CYS A 234 26.76 -10.53 -16.26
C CYS A 234 26.97 -9.13 -16.86
N ASP A 235 25.90 -8.35 -17.03
CA ASP A 235 25.98 -7.01 -17.62
C ASP A 235 26.42 -5.96 -16.60
N PHE A 236 27.69 -5.56 -16.67
CA PHE A 236 28.28 -4.51 -15.83
C PHE A 236 27.95 -3.09 -16.30
N ASN A 237 27.26 -2.92 -17.42
CA ASN A 237 26.90 -1.60 -17.97
C ASN A 237 25.55 -1.10 -17.49
N THR A 238 24.91 -1.81 -16.57
CA THR A 238 23.63 -1.38 -16.00
C THR A 238 23.81 0.00 -15.34
N VAL A 239 22.92 0.93 -15.67
CA VAL A 239 22.91 2.31 -15.14
C VAL A 239 21.74 2.47 -14.18
N GLY A 240 22.03 2.85 -12.94
CA GLY A 240 21.02 3.24 -11.95
C GLY A 240 20.31 4.55 -12.32
N ASN A 241 19.19 4.85 -11.66
CA ASN A 241 18.38 6.05 -11.90
C ASN A 241 19.14 7.37 -11.64
N ASN A 242 20.21 7.32 -10.84
CA ASN A 242 21.10 8.45 -10.56
C ASN A 242 22.22 8.61 -11.61
N GLY A 243 22.17 7.88 -12.73
CA GLY A 243 23.22 7.86 -13.74
C GLY A 243 24.49 7.14 -13.30
N LYS A 244 24.53 6.55 -12.09
CA LYS A 244 25.66 5.75 -11.64
C LYS A 244 25.62 4.40 -12.33
N THR A 245 26.69 4.06 -13.01
CA THR A 245 26.97 2.69 -13.41
C THR A 245 27.48 1.91 -12.19
N ILE A 246 27.59 0.59 -12.35
CA ILE A 246 28.31 -0.28 -11.40
C ILE A 246 29.76 0.20 -11.20
N ILE A 247 30.28 0.94 -12.19
CA ILE A 247 31.61 1.51 -12.25
C ILE A 247 31.54 3.01 -11.95
N ASN A 248 31.52 3.39 -10.68
CA ASN A 248 31.60 4.79 -10.25
C ASN A 248 33.01 5.17 -9.76
N GLU A 249 33.25 6.46 -9.49
CA GLU A 249 34.56 6.96 -9.02
C GLU A 249 35.07 6.23 -7.76
N ASP A 250 34.16 5.82 -6.87
CA ASP A 250 34.49 5.09 -5.64
C ASP A 250 34.91 3.62 -5.87
N THR A 251 34.67 3.07 -7.07
CA THR A 251 34.94 1.68 -7.45
C THR A 251 36.04 1.56 -8.50
N GLN A 252 36.85 2.60 -8.72
CA GLN A 252 37.99 2.60 -9.65
C GLN A 252 38.97 1.43 -9.44
N SER A 253 39.13 0.95 -8.20
CA SER A 253 39.95 -0.23 -7.88
C SER A 253 39.39 -1.52 -8.52
N LEU A 254 38.07 -1.64 -8.62
CA LEU A 254 37.36 -2.76 -9.25
C LEU A 254 37.47 -2.71 -10.78
N LEU A 255 37.50 -1.50 -11.34
CA LEU A 255 37.70 -1.18 -12.75
C LEU A 255 39.07 -1.66 -13.25
N ILE A 256 40.13 -1.33 -12.50
CA ILE A 256 41.50 -1.79 -12.79
C ILE A 256 41.54 -3.33 -12.79
N TYR A 257 40.84 -3.97 -11.86
CA TYR A 257 40.82 -5.43 -11.75
C TYR A 257 40.04 -6.12 -12.88
N LEU A 258 38.84 -5.62 -13.23
CA LEU A 258 38.03 -6.14 -14.34
C LEU A 258 38.70 -5.90 -15.70
N PHE A 259 39.39 -4.77 -15.86
CA PHE A 259 40.14 -4.45 -17.08
C PHE A 259 41.37 -5.35 -17.25
N ILE A 260 42.08 -5.67 -16.16
CA ILE A 260 43.19 -6.63 -16.17
C ILE A 260 42.71 -8.05 -16.48
N ILE A 261 41.59 -8.51 -15.90
CA ILE A 261 41.06 -9.85 -16.17
C ILE A 261 40.65 -10.01 -17.64
N LYS A 262 39.96 -9.02 -18.21
CA LYS A 262 39.46 -9.07 -19.60
C LYS A 262 40.58 -8.97 -20.67
N ILE A 263 41.76 -8.49 -20.28
CA ILE A 263 42.97 -8.46 -21.13
C ILE A 263 43.74 -9.79 -21.05
N ILE A 264 43.62 -10.52 -19.93
CA ILE A 264 44.41 -11.74 -19.66
C ILE A 264 43.60 -13.02 -19.98
N SER A 265 42.27 -12.96 -20.06
CA SER A 265 41.37 -14.04 -20.49
C SER A 265 41.14 -14.04 -22.00
#